data_AF-A0A1Z9TC25-F1
#
_entry.id   AF-A0A1Z9TC25-F1
#
_cell.length_a   1.000
_cell.length_b   1.000
_cell.length_c   1.000
_cell.angle_alpha   90.00
_cell.angle_beta   90.00
_cell.angle_gamma   90.00
#
_symmetry.space_group_name_H-M   'P 1'
#
loop_
_entity.id
_entity.type
_entity.pdbx_description
1 polymer ?
#
loop_
_entity_poly.entity_id
_entity_poly.type
_entity_poly.pdbx_seq_one_letter_code
_entity_poly.pdbx_strand_id
1 'polypeptide(L)'
;MSKIKLIISILIFSFLLSATSILKTQTRIIEKKIYNVENKIQILKKDLHETQLDFSYVSSPGYLSNKINELNIIEYAPLDHSRIYLDFSDFINEKNKVSTLKVKDEKEIQKK
;
A
#
# COMPACT_ATOMS: atom_id res chain seq x y z
N MET A 1 -35.30 -50.55 -34.57
CA MET A 1 -35.26 -49.89 -33.24
C MET A 1 -33.88 -49.86 -32.59
N SER A 2 -33.13 -50.96 -32.49
CA SER A 2 -31.79 -50.95 -31.82
C SER A 2 -30.71 -50.16 -32.56
N LYS A 3 -30.66 -50.25 -33.90
CA LYS A 3 -29.69 -49.51 -34.73
C LYS A 3 -29.83 -47.98 -34.61
N ILE A 4 -31.06 -47.47 -34.50
CA ILE A 4 -31.33 -46.03 -34.31
C ILE A 4 -30.85 -45.57 -32.92
N LYS A 5 -31.09 -46.37 -31.87
CA LYS A 5 -30.58 -46.08 -30.52
C LYS A 5 -29.04 -46.00 -30.50
N LEU A 6 -28.36 -46.88 -31.24
CA LEU A 6 -26.90 -46.85 -31.40
C LEU A 6 -26.40 -45.57 -32.09
N ILE A 7 -27.08 -45.12 -33.15
CA ILE A 7 -26.72 -43.87 -33.85
C ILE A 7 -26.92 -42.65 -32.94
N ILE A 8 -28.01 -42.59 -32.18
CA ILE A 8 -28.20 -41.51 -31.19
C ILE A 8 -27.11 -41.55 -30.12
N SER A 9 -26.72 -42.73 -29.65
CA SER A 9 -25.62 -42.87 -28.67
C SER A 9 -24.27 -42.41 -29.23
N ILE A 10 -23.96 -42.72 -30.50
CA ILE A 10 -22.69 -42.29 -31.11
C ILE A 10 -22.66 -40.77 -31.30
N LEU A 11 -23.80 -40.17 -31.66
CA LEU A 11 -23.94 -38.72 -31.80
C LEU A 11 -23.75 -38.01 -30.46
N ILE A 12 -24.39 -38.50 -29.39
CA ILE A 12 -24.23 -37.93 -28.05
C ILE A 12 -22.76 -38.01 -27.61
N PHE A 13 -22.11 -39.15 -27.84
CA PHE A 13 -20.72 -39.37 -27.44
C PHE A 13 -19.75 -38.45 -28.22
N SER A 14 -19.96 -38.33 -29.53
CA SER A 14 -19.18 -37.43 -30.38
C SER A 14 -19.35 -35.95 -29.98
N PHE A 15 -20.58 -35.55 -29.63
CA PHE A 15 -20.86 -34.21 -29.14
C PHE A 15 -20.14 -33.92 -27.81
N LEU A 16 -20.20 -34.84 -26.85
CA LEU A 16 -19.49 -34.71 -25.57
C LEU A 16 -17.98 -34.59 -25.76
N LEU A 17 -17.38 -35.41 -26.63
CA LEU A 17 -15.95 -35.32 -26.96
C LEU A 17 -15.56 -33.97 -27.57
N SER A 18 -16.37 -33.47 -28.50
CA SER A 18 -16.13 -32.17 -29.13
C SER A 18 -16.25 -31.02 -28.12
N ALA A 19 -17.29 -31.04 -27.28
CA ALA A 19 -17.53 -30.04 -26.26
C ALA A 19 -16.37 -29.98 -25.24
N THR A 20 -15.93 -31.14 -24.73
CA THR A 20 -14.82 -31.20 -23.77
C THR A 20 -13.50 -30.71 -24.34
N SER A 21 -13.21 -30.97 -25.62
CA SER A 21 -12.02 -30.47 -26.30
C SER A 21 -12.03 -28.93 -26.43
N ILE A 22 -13.18 -28.36 -26.80
CA ILE A 22 -13.38 -26.91 -26.87
C ILE A 22 -13.18 -26.28 -25.50
N LEU A 23 -13.84 -26.81 -24.46
CA LEU A 23 -13.72 -26.32 -23.09
C LEU A 23 -12.26 -26.36 -22.62
N LYS A 24 -11.57 -27.49 -22.80
CA LYS A 24 -10.15 -27.65 -22.43
C LYS A 24 -9.27 -26.57 -23.07
N THR A 25 -9.51 -26.28 -24.35
CA THR A 25 -8.73 -25.29 -25.10
C THR A 25 -8.98 -23.89 -24.57
N GLN A 26 -10.25 -23.52 -24.35
CA GLN A 26 -10.60 -22.20 -23.82
C GLN A 26 -10.08 -22.01 -22.40
N THR A 27 -10.19 -23.03 -21.54
CA THR A 27 -9.64 -23.00 -20.18
C THR A 27 -8.13 -22.76 -20.21
N ARG A 28 -7.37 -23.46 -21.07
CA ARG A 28 -5.91 -23.27 -21.20
C ARG A 28 -5.54 -21.86 -21.66
N ILE A 29 -6.36 -21.21 -22.49
CA ILE A 29 -6.15 -19.82 -22.90
C ILE A 29 -6.37 -18.87 -21.72
N ILE A 30 -7.41 -19.09 -20.93
CA ILE A 30 -7.73 -18.29 -19.75
C ILE A 30 -6.63 -18.44 -18.68
N GLU A 31 -6.20 -19.67 -18.38
CA GLU A 31 -5.11 -19.95 -17.44
C GLU A 31 -3.83 -19.20 -17.81
N LYS A 32 -3.45 -19.21 -19.10
CA LYS A 32 -2.28 -18.45 -19.59
C LYS A 32 -2.42 -16.95 -19.38
N LYS A 33 -3.63 -16.40 -19.59
CA LYS A 33 -3.91 -14.97 -19.35
C LYS A 33 -3.79 -14.63 -17.87
N ILE A 34 -4.38 -15.46 -17.00
CA ILE A 34 -4.28 -15.31 -15.55
C ILE A 34 -2.81 -15.34 -15.11
N TYR A 35 -2.05 -16.34 -15.55
CA TYR A 35 -0.63 -16.46 -15.23
C TYR A 35 0.19 -15.23 -15.66
N ASN A 36 -0.08 -14.68 -16.85
CA ASN A 36 0.60 -13.47 -17.32
C ASN A 36 0.25 -12.23 -16.47
N VAL A 37 -1.01 -12.09 -16.07
CA VAL A 37 -1.44 -11.00 -15.19
C VAL A 37 -0.82 -11.15 -13.81
N GLU A 38 -0.81 -12.36 -13.25
CA GLU A 38 -0.21 -12.65 -11.95
C GLU A 38 1.29 -12.33 -11.94
N ASN A 39 2.03 -12.72 -12.98
CA ASN A 39 3.44 -12.38 -13.11
C ASN A 39 3.68 -10.86 -13.17
N LYS A 40 2.83 -10.11 -13.88
CA LYS A 40 2.89 -8.65 -13.89
C LYS A 40 2.66 -8.05 -12.51
N ILE A 41 1.66 -8.56 -11.78
CA ILE A 41 1.36 -8.11 -10.41
C ILE A 41 2.56 -8.39 -9.49
N GLN A 42 3.19 -9.56 -9.61
CA GLN A 42 4.38 -9.90 -8.80
C GLN A 42 5.56 -8.96 -9.08
N ILE A 43 5.83 -8.64 -10.35
CA ILE A 43 6.87 -7.68 -10.72
C ILE A 43 6.56 -6.30 -10.13
N LEU A 44 5.34 -5.78 -10.34
CA LEU A 44 4.94 -4.47 -9.80
C LEU A 44 5.00 -4.43 -8.27
N LYS A 45 4.62 -5.51 -7.59
CA LYS A 45 4.70 -5.59 -6.13
C LYS A 45 6.14 -5.51 -5.63
N LYS A 46 7.06 -6.18 -6.34
CA LYS A 46 8.50 -6.11 -6.03
C LYS A 46 9.03 -4.70 -6.24
N ASP A 47 8.77 -4.09 -7.40
CA ASP A 47 9.22 -2.74 -7.72
C ASP A 47 8.67 -1.70 -6.73
N LEU A 48 7.41 -1.84 -6.32
CA LEU A 48 6.80 -0.97 -5.31
C LEU A 48 7.50 -1.11 -3.95
N HIS A 49 7.81 -2.34 -3.53
CA HIS A 49 8.49 -2.60 -2.28
C HIS A 49 9.93 -2.02 -2.29
N GLU A 50 10.66 -2.20 -3.38
CA GLU A 50 12.00 -1.60 -3.56
C GLU A 50 11.92 -0.07 -3.54
N THR A 51 10.96 0.52 -4.26
CA THR A 51 10.75 1.98 -4.27
C THR A 51 10.37 2.52 -2.89
N GLN A 52 9.55 1.79 -2.12
CA GLN A 52 9.20 2.18 -0.75
C GLN A 52 10.43 2.16 0.18
N LEU A 53 11.30 1.17 0.03
CA LEU A 53 12.54 1.08 0.78
C LEU A 53 13.47 2.26 0.43
N ASP A 54 13.65 2.54 -0.85
CA ASP A 54 14.45 3.67 -1.34
C ASP A 54 13.88 5.00 -0.83
N PHE A 55 12.56 5.19 -0.94
CA PHE A 55 11.88 6.37 -0.42
C PHE A 55 12.12 6.54 1.08
N SER A 56 11.96 5.47 1.88
CA SER A 56 12.19 5.51 3.32
C SER A 56 13.64 5.85 3.66
N TYR A 57 14.60 5.40 2.85
CA TYR A 57 16.01 5.71 3.05
C TYR A 57 16.32 7.19 2.74
N VAL A 58 15.90 7.69 1.58
CA VAL A 58 16.18 9.08 1.16
C VAL A 58 15.39 10.12 1.95
N SER A 59 14.21 9.75 2.46
CA SER A 59 13.41 10.61 3.33
C SER A 59 13.78 10.49 4.81
N SER A 60 14.74 9.63 5.16
CA SER A 60 15.15 9.48 6.55
C SER A 60 15.72 10.81 7.09
N PRO A 61 15.40 11.19 8.34
CA PRO A 61 15.86 12.46 8.91
C PRO A 61 17.38 12.61 8.91
N GLY A 62 18.11 11.52 9.09
CA GLY A 62 19.58 11.52 9.04
C GLY A 62 20.13 11.81 7.65
N TYR A 63 19.60 11.15 6.62
CA TYR A 63 19.99 11.42 5.24
C TYR A 63 19.61 12.85 4.82
N LEU A 64 18.40 13.29 5.19
CA LEU A 64 17.91 14.63 4.89
C LEU A 64 18.73 15.72 5.59
N SER A 65 19.06 15.54 6.87
CA SER A 65 19.91 16.46 7.64
C SER A 65 21.29 16.60 7.00
N ASN A 66 21.93 15.48 6.65
CA ASN A 66 23.21 15.49 5.94
C ASN A 66 23.10 16.24 4.62
N LYS A 67 22.03 16.03 3.84
CA LYS A 67 21.83 16.70 2.56
C LYS A 67 21.60 18.20 2.71
N ILE A 68 20.85 18.63 3.72
CA ILE A 68 20.62 20.06 3.99
C ILE A 68 21.93 20.74 4.45
N ASN A 69 22.73 20.05 5.27
CA ASN A 69 24.05 20.52 5.69
C ASN A 69 25.01 20.67 4.48
N GLU A 70 25.03 19.70 3.55
CA GLU A 70 25.78 19.81 2.29
C GLU A 70 25.35 21.01 1.44
N LEU A 71 24.06 21.31 1.40
CA LEU A 71 23.50 22.39 0.61
C LEU A 71 23.64 23.77 1.26
N ASN A 72 24.13 23.85 2.52
CA ASN A 72 24.31 25.08 3.28
C ASN A 72 23.01 25.90 3.44
N ILE A 73 21.84 25.27 3.36
CA ILE A 73 20.51 25.92 3.42
C ILE A 73 20.05 26.09 4.88
N ILE A 74 20.94 26.50 5.79
CA ILE A 74 20.69 26.63 7.25
C ILE A 74 20.85 25.28 7.98
N GLU A 75 21.31 25.35 9.24
CA GLU A 75 21.49 24.21 10.14
C GLU A 75 20.13 23.50 10.38
N TYR A 76 19.91 22.35 9.73
CA TYR A 76 18.69 21.57 9.92
C TYR A 76 18.78 20.76 11.21
N ALA A 77 18.17 21.25 12.27
CA ALA A 77 17.89 20.46 13.46
C ALA A 77 16.57 19.69 13.25
N PRO A 78 16.54 18.35 13.46
CA PRO A 78 15.28 17.63 13.46
C PRO A 78 14.35 18.22 14.52
N LEU A 79 13.06 18.32 14.21
CA LEU A 79 12.04 18.77 15.15
C LEU A 79 12.09 17.87 16.39
N ASP A 80 12.26 18.48 17.56
CA ASP A 80 12.26 17.79 18.83
C ASP A 80 10.97 16.97 19.00
N HIS A 81 11.06 15.74 19.52
CA HIS A 81 9.93 14.81 19.61
C HIS A 81 8.74 15.41 20.39
N SER A 82 9.03 16.31 21.33
CA SER A 82 8.07 17.08 22.10
C SER A 82 7.15 17.99 21.26
N ARG A 83 7.52 18.27 20.01
CA ARG A 83 6.80 19.15 19.08
C ARG A 83 6.19 18.39 17.89
N ILE A 84 6.26 17.06 17.92
CA ILE A 84 5.61 16.18 16.93
C ILE A 84 4.22 15.86 17.45
N TYR A 85 3.20 16.37 16.77
CA TYR A 85 1.79 16.11 17.09
C TYR A 85 1.23 15.11 16.09
N LEU A 86 0.52 14.08 16.57
CA LEU A 86 -0.05 13.04 15.71
C LEU A 86 -1.27 13.57 14.94
N ASP A 87 -2.00 14.50 15.55
CA ASP A 87 -3.08 15.23 14.91
C ASP A 87 -3.14 16.70 15.37
N PHE A 88 -4.06 17.47 14.78
CA PHE A 88 -4.23 18.89 15.11
C PHE A 88 -4.83 19.10 16.52
N SER A 89 -5.60 18.14 17.03
CA SER A 89 -6.21 18.21 18.36
C SER A 89 -5.15 18.10 19.45
N ASP A 90 -4.16 17.23 19.27
CA ASP A 90 -2.99 17.08 20.16
C ASP A 90 -2.22 18.40 20.29
N PHE A 91 -2.03 19.10 19.17
CA PHE A 91 -1.41 20.43 19.16
C PHE A 91 -2.20 21.45 19.97
N ILE A 92 -3.53 21.50 19.79
CA ILE A 92 -4.40 22.43 20.51
C ILE A 92 -4.41 22.13 22.01
N ASN A 93 -4.43 20.86 22.40
CA ASN A 93 -4.43 20.45 23.80
C ASN A 93 -3.14 20.84 24.52
N GLU A 94 -1.97 20.57 23.93
CA GLU A 94 -0.69 20.99 24.52
C GLU A 94 -0.55 22.52 24.54
N LYS A 95 -0.96 23.22 23.48
CA LYS A 95 -1.00 24.69 23.48
C LYS A 95 -1.86 25.23 24.63
N ASN A 96 -3.03 24.65 24.86
CA ASN A 96 -3.93 25.10 25.92
C ASN A 96 -3.37 24.79 27.31
N LYS A 97 -2.65 23.68 27.47
CA LYS A 97 -1.95 23.32 28.72
C LYS A 97 -0.83 24.31 29.06
N VAL A 98 -0.01 24.69 28.08
CA VAL A 98 1.03 25.72 28.26
C VAL A 98 0.40 27.09 28.59
N SER A 99 -0.70 27.42 27.91
CA SER A 99 -1.41 28.69 28.11
C SER A 99 -2.04 28.79 29.51
N THR A 100 -2.60 27.69 30.02
CA THR A 100 -3.20 27.63 31.36
C THR A 100 -2.16 27.66 32.47
N LEU A 101 -0.97 27.08 32.26
CA LEU A 101 0.16 27.21 33.18
C LEU A 101 0.61 28.68 33.32
N LYS A 102 0.79 29.41 32.20
CA LYS A 102 1.13 30.83 32.23
C LYS A 102 0.11 31.67 33.01
N VAL A 103 -1.18 31.43 32.80
CA VAL A 103 -2.26 32.14 33.51
C VAL A 103 -2.25 31.84 35.02
N LYS A 104 -1.84 30.62 35.42
CA LYS A 104 -1.73 30.26 36.83
C LYS A 104 -0.53 30.94 37.49
N ASP A 105 0.62 30.94 36.82
CA ASP A 105 1.83 31.60 37.29
C ASP A 105 1.62 33.12 37.43
N GLU A 106 0.96 33.77 36.47
CA GLU A 106 0.61 35.20 36.55
C GLU A 106 -0.30 35.53 37.75
N LYS A 107 -1.25 34.64 38.07
CA LYS A 107 -2.15 34.82 39.23
C LYS A 107 -1.45 34.59 40.56
N GLU A 108 -0.41 33.75 40.60
CA GLU A 108 0.41 33.55 41.80
C GLU A 108 1.39 34.71 42.01
N ILE A 109 1.91 35.32 40.93
CA ILE A 109 2.72 36.54 41.00
C ILE A 109 1.90 37.76 41.46
N GLN A 110 0.64 37.88 41.05
CA GLN A 110 -0.26 38.97 41.48
C GLN A 110 -0.78 38.82 42.93
N LYS A 111 -0.61 37.66 43.56
CA LYS A 111 -1.02 37.40 44.95
C LYS A 111 0.11 37.59 45.97
N LYS A 112 1.33 37.87 45.50
CA LYS A 112 2.49 38.26 46.32
C LYS A 112 2.62 39.78 46.34
#